data_AF-A0AAE2UVE1-F1
#
_entry.id   AF-A0AAE2UVE1-F1
#
_cell.length_a   1.000
_cell.length_b   1.000
_cell.length_c   1.000
_cell.angle_alpha   90.00
_cell.angle_beta   90.00
_cell.angle_gamma   90.00
#
_symmetry.space_group_name_H-M   'P 1'
#
loop_
_entity.id
_entity.type
_entity.pdbx_description
1 polymer ?
#
loop_
_entity_poly.entity_id
_entity_poly.type
_entity_poly.pdbx_seq_one_letter_code
_entity_poly.pdbx_strand_id
1 'polypeptide(L)'
;MTPLASNPAVTDPNATLTPAQREALLAIRFYRFNVHARRHWRVGNIPVTEATIKALINHGLVLERGNKNPLTLTTAGELAADKLKG
;
A
#
# COMPACT_ATOMS: atom_id res chain seq x y z
N MET A 1 -1.63 -13.95 -10.46
CA MET A 1 -1.91 -13.81 -9.01
C MET A 1 -0.84 -14.59 -8.27
N THR A 2 -0.04 -13.92 -7.43
CA THR A 2 0.98 -14.57 -6.59
C THR A 2 0.31 -15.11 -5.33
N PRO A 3 0.53 -16.38 -4.93
CA PRO A 3 0.00 -16.90 -3.67
C PRO A 3 0.48 -16.03 -2.49
N LEU A 4 -0.42 -15.73 -1.54
CA LEU A 4 -0.12 -14.89 -0.37
C LEU A 4 1.10 -15.41 0.41
N ALA A 5 1.24 -16.73 0.51
CA ALA A 5 2.33 -17.42 1.20
C ALA A 5 3.69 -17.31 0.49
N SER A 6 3.72 -16.95 -0.80
CA SER A 6 4.93 -16.81 -1.60
C SER A 6 5.28 -15.33 -1.89
N ASN A 7 4.51 -14.38 -1.33
CA ASN A 7 4.77 -12.97 -1.52
C ASN A 7 5.73 -12.46 -0.42
N PRO A 8 6.98 -12.10 -0.76
CA PRO A 8 7.95 -11.62 0.23
C PRO A 8 7.47 -10.36 0.96
N ALA A 9 6.65 -9.54 0.29
CA ALA A 9 6.07 -8.34 0.88
C ALA A 9 4.98 -8.63 1.94
N VAL A 10 4.51 -9.88 2.05
CA VAL A 10 3.61 -10.36 3.10
C VAL A 10 4.37 -11.18 4.14
N THR A 11 5.33 -12.00 3.73
CA THR A 11 6.06 -12.87 4.65
C THR A 11 7.07 -12.08 5.50
N ASP A 12 7.83 -11.18 4.88
CA ASP A 12 8.77 -10.26 5.52
C ASP A 12 8.67 -8.85 4.90
N PRO A 13 7.67 -8.06 5.33
CA PRO A 13 7.48 -6.70 4.83
C PRO A 13 8.60 -5.74 5.25
N ASN A 14 9.37 -6.03 6.31
CA ASN A 14 10.44 -5.15 6.78
C ASN A 14 11.69 -5.23 5.91
N ALA A 15 12.04 -6.43 5.44
CA ALA A 15 13.14 -6.63 4.50
C ALA A 15 12.78 -6.28 3.05
N THR A 16 11.50 -6.50 2.67
CA THR A 16 11.06 -6.35 1.27
C THR A 16 10.66 -4.92 0.91
N LEU A 17 10.00 -4.20 1.82
CA LEU A 17 9.45 -2.87 1.55
C LEU A 17 10.37 -1.76 2.06
N THR A 18 10.55 -0.73 1.25
CA THR A 18 11.25 0.48 1.69
C THR A 18 10.47 1.18 2.82
N PRO A 19 11.12 2.01 3.66
CA PRO A 19 10.42 2.76 4.71
C PRO A 19 9.22 3.57 4.18
N ALA A 20 9.38 4.23 3.03
CA ALA A 20 8.31 4.99 2.40
C ALA A 20 7.13 4.12 1.92
N GLN A 21 7.40 2.89 1.45
CA GLN A 21 6.35 1.94 1.08
C GLN A 21 5.60 1.42 2.30
N ARG A 22 6.32 1.14 3.41
CA ARG A 22 5.72 0.72 4.68
C ARG A 22 4.80 1.81 5.24
N GLU A 23 5.29 3.05 5.29
CA GLU A 23 4.52 4.19 5.76
C GLU A 23 3.28 4.42 4.87
N ALA A 24 3.43 4.37 3.55
CA ALA A 24 2.32 4.49 2.62
C ALA A 24 1.28 3.37 2.80
N LEU A 25 1.72 2.12 2.99
CA LEU A 25 0.82 0.99 3.23
C LEU A 25 0.00 1.19 4.51
N LEU A 26 0.66 1.61 5.60
CA LEU A 26 0.01 1.91 6.87
C LEU A 26 -0.94 3.11 6.75
N ALA A 27 -0.55 4.14 6.00
CA ALA A 27 -1.40 5.31 5.74
C ALA A 27 -2.66 4.92 4.96
N ILE A 28 -2.55 4.08 3.93
CA ILE A 28 -3.70 3.62 3.13
C ILE A 28 -4.63 2.77 4.00
N ARG A 29 -4.09 1.98 4.94
CA ARG A 29 -4.89 1.24 5.92
C ARG A 29 -5.69 2.16 6.85
N PHE A 30 -5.02 3.20 7.36
CA PHE A 30 -5.57 4.06 8.40
C PHE A 30 -6.53 5.11 7.83
N TYR A 31 -6.16 5.75 6.73
CA TYR A 31 -6.95 6.79 6.11
C TYR A 31 -7.90 6.22 5.08
N ARG A 32 -9.20 6.34 5.38
CA ARG A 32 -10.26 6.00 4.43
C ARG A 32 -10.22 6.87 3.17
N PHE A 33 -9.71 8.10 3.27
CA PHE A 33 -9.67 9.05 2.16
C PHE A 33 -8.34 9.02 1.45
N ASN A 34 -8.37 8.79 0.15
CA ASN A 34 -7.23 8.97 -0.72
C ASN A 34 -7.67 9.54 -2.07
N VAL A 35 -6.77 10.27 -2.73
CA VAL A 35 -7.05 10.92 -4.01
C VAL A 35 -5.77 11.01 -4.83
N HIS A 36 -5.91 10.84 -6.15
CA HIS A 36 -4.82 11.11 -7.07
C HIS A 36 -4.71 12.62 -7.30
N ALA A 37 -3.58 13.20 -6.90
CA ALA A 37 -3.20 14.57 -7.25
C ALA A 37 -2.20 14.54 -8.42
N ARG A 38 -2.05 15.65 -9.14
CA ARG A 38 -1.33 15.75 -10.44
C ARG A 38 -0.08 14.87 -10.63
N ARG A 39 0.77 14.71 -9.61
CA ARG A 39 2.03 13.91 -9.66
C ARG A 39 2.26 13.03 -8.42
N HIS A 40 1.28 12.95 -7.54
CA HIS A 40 1.40 12.22 -6.28
C HIS A 40 0.03 11.79 -5.80
N TRP A 41 0.01 10.76 -4.98
CA TRP A 41 -1.17 10.36 -4.24
C TRP A 41 -1.24 11.12 -2.94
N ARG A 42 -2.45 11.52 -2.55
CA ARG A 42 -2.69 12.05 -1.22
C ARG A 42 -3.51 11.04 -0.45
N VAL A 43 -2.96 10.52 0.64
CA VAL A 43 -3.61 9.55 1.52
C VAL A 43 -3.83 10.25 2.86
N GLY A 44 -5.06 10.63 3.15
CA GLY A 44 -5.37 11.57 4.23
C GLY A 44 -4.62 12.89 4.04
N ASN A 45 -3.69 13.18 4.96
CA ASN A 45 -2.82 14.36 4.87
C ASN A 45 -1.39 14.04 4.38
N ILE A 46 -1.11 12.79 4.01
CA ILE A 46 0.23 12.33 3.66
C ILE A 46 0.39 12.35 2.14
N PRO A 47 1.38 13.08 1.60
CA PRO A 47 1.76 12.98 0.21
C PRO A 47 2.58 11.70 0.00
N VAL A 48 2.13 10.85 -0.94
CA VAL A 48 2.81 9.62 -1.33
C VAL A 48 3.16 9.70 -2.81
N THR A 49 4.40 9.40 -3.18
CA THR A 49 4.82 9.46 -4.58
C THR A 49 4.10 8.40 -5.42
N GLU A 50 3.88 8.72 -6.69
CA GLU A 50 3.27 7.77 -7.64
C GLU A 50 4.09 6.48 -7.77
N ALA A 51 5.42 6.59 -7.72
CA ALA A 51 6.33 5.45 -7.75
C ALA A 51 6.10 4.49 -6.55
N THR A 52 5.88 5.03 -5.35
CA THR A 52 5.60 4.22 -4.16
C THR A 52 4.28 3.47 -4.29
N ILE A 53 3.21 4.12 -4.77
CA ILE A 53 1.92 3.45 -4.97
C ILE A 53 2.01 2.38 -6.06
N LYS A 54 2.68 2.67 -7.19
CA LYS A 54 2.91 1.67 -8.24
C LYS A 54 3.69 0.47 -7.72
N ALA A 55 4.70 0.67 -6.89
CA ALA A 55 5.42 -0.43 -6.27
C ALA A 55 4.52 -1.29 -5.37
N LEU A 56 3.68 -0.66 -4.54
CA LEU A 56 2.71 -1.38 -3.69
C LEU A 56 1.68 -2.17 -4.51
N ILE A 57 1.24 -1.63 -5.65
CA ILE A 57 0.36 -2.33 -6.61
C ILE A 57 1.11 -3.51 -7.24
N ASN A 58 2.37 -3.32 -7.66
CA ASN A 58 3.21 -4.39 -8.23
C ASN A 58 3.48 -5.53 -7.23
N HIS A 59 3.64 -5.20 -5.95
CA HIS A 59 3.70 -6.20 -4.86
C HIS A 59 2.35 -6.84 -4.55
N GLY A 60 1.26 -6.42 -5.20
CA GLY A 60 -0.09 -6.93 -4.98
C GLY A 60 -0.67 -6.57 -3.61
N LEU A 61 -0.15 -5.54 -2.95
CA LEU A 61 -0.59 -5.09 -1.62
C LEU A 61 -1.72 -4.05 -1.69
N VAL A 62 -1.74 -3.27 -2.77
CA VAL A 62 -2.72 -2.21 -3.01
C VAL A 62 -3.40 -2.45 -4.36
N LEU A 63 -4.68 -2.12 -4.44
CA LEU A 63 -5.43 -2.03 -5.69
C LEU A 63 -5.88 -0.59 -5.91
N GLU A 64 -5.74 -0.14 -7.14
CA GLU A 64 -6.33 1.10 -7.63
C GLU A 64 -7.73 0.81 -8.21
N ARG A 65 -8.74 1.55 -7.75
CA ARG A 65 -10.14 1.49 -8.17
C ARG A 65 -10.56 2.88 -8.63
N GLY A 66 -11.40 3.02 -9.64
CA GLY A 66 -11.76 4.35 -10.20
C GLY A 66 -12.73 5.22 -9.36
N ASN A 67 -13.09 4.81 -8.16
CA ASN A 67 -14.17 5.43 -7.37
C ASN A 67 -13.65 6.39 -6.27
N LYS A 68 -14.56 6.96 -5.46
CA LYS A 68 -14.19 7.67 -4.22
C LYS A 68 -13.34 6.73 -3.36
N ASN A 69 -12.08 7.11 -3.11
CA ASN A 69 -11.02 6.31 -2.50
C ASN A 69 -10.44 5.25 -3.45
N PRO A 70 -9.69 5.71 -4.47
CA PRO A 70 -9.09 4.85 -5.45
C PRO A 70 -8.15 3.77 -4.89
N LEU A 71 -7.40 4.04 -3.83
CA LEU A 71 -6.49 3.07 -3.25
C LEU A 71 -7.20 2.26 -2.18
N THR A 72 -7.17 0.93 -2.33
CA THR A 72 -7.69 -0.03 -1.36
C THR A 72 -6.64 -1.10 -1.11
N LEU A 73 -6.49 -1.57 0.13
CA LEU A 73 -5.61 -2.71 0.42
C LEU A 73 -6.19 -4.01 -0.12
N THR A 74 -5.31 -4.89 -0.58
CA THR A 74 -5.66 -6.30 -0.77
C THR A 74 -5.57 -7.03 0.55
N THR A 75 -6.07 -8.28 0.60
CA THR A 75 -5.82 -9.19 1.72
C THR A 75 -4.31 -9.33 2.03
N ALA A 76 -3.46 -9.30 0.98
CA ALA A 76 -2.00 -9.30 1.15
C ALA A 76 -1.52 -8.03 1.86
N GLY A 77 -2.02 -6.86 1.44
CA GLY A 77 -1.69 -5.57 2.03
C GLY A 77 -2.14 -5.44 3.49
N GLU A 78 -3.31 -5.97 3.83
CA GLU A 78 -3.80 -6.02 5.22
C GLU A 78 -2.88 -6.85 6.10
N LEU A 79 -2.54 -8.08 5.67
CA LEU A 79 -1.62 -8.96 6.39
C LEU A 79 -0.22 -8.35 6.56
N ALA A 80 0.31 -7.74 5.50
CA ALA A 80 1.59 -7.04 5.55
C ALA A 80 1.53 -5.86 6.52
N ALA A 81 0.45 -5.08 6.52
CA ALA A 81 0.28 -3.95 7.43
C ALA A 81 0.10 -4.38 8.89
N ASP A 82 -0.52 -5.53 9.16
CA ASP A 82 -0.58 -6.11 10.51
C ASP A 82 0.80 -6.52 11.02
N LYS A 83 1.60 -7.18 10.18
CA LYS A 83 2.99 -7.55 10.49
C LYS A 83 3.94 -6.36 10.70
N LEU A 84 3.63 -5.19 10.11
CA LEU A 84 4.41 -3.97 10.32
C LEU A 84 4.06 -3.24 11.62
N LYS A 85 2.89 -3.51 12.21
CA LYS A 85 2.42 -2.90 13.46
C LYS A 85 2.74 -3.72 14.70
N GLY A 86 2.89 -5.04 14.55
CA GLY A 86 3.31 -5.98 15.60
C GLY A 86 4.83 -6.08 15.70
#